data_AF-X1SYX2-F1
#
_entry.id   AF-X1SYX2-F1
#
_cell.length_a   1.000
_cell.length_b   1.000
_cell.length_c   1.000
_cell.angle_alpha   90.00
_cell.angle_beta   90.00
_cell.angle_gamma   90.00
#
_symmetry.space_group_name_H-M   'P 1'
#
loop_
_entity.id
_entity.type
_entity.pdbx_description
1 polymer ?
#
loop_
_entity_poly.entity_id
_entity_poly.type
_entity_poly.pdbx_seq_one_letter_code
_entity_poly.pdbx_strand_id
1 'polypeptide(L)' 'MKKIKTELQKVYQEILPIATKRIIEFKETWKKANDKELFIELAFCLLTPQSKAKNAWYAIEVLANSEVLFTG' A
#
# COMPACT_ATOMS: atom_id res chain seq x y z
N MET A 1 0.59 27.35 15.92
CA MET A 1 1.78 26.62 15.40
C MET A 1 2.39 25.66 16.42
N LYS A 2 2.72 26.05 17.66
CA LYS A 2 3.31 25.13 18.67
C LYS A 2 2.50 23.85 18.92
N LYS A 3 1.17 23.95 19.04
CA LYS A 3 0.28 22.81 19.32
C LYS A 3 0.26 21.74 18.21
N ILE A 4 0.22 22.17 16.94
CA ILE A 4 0.26 21.31 15.75
C ILE A 4 1.57 20.51 15.69
N LYS A 5 2.70 21.16 16.03
CA LYS A 5 4.01 20.51 16.08
C LYS A 5 4.04 19.38 17.11
N THR A 6 3.47 19.60 18.29
CA THR A 6 3.43 18.60 19.36
C THR A 6 2.51 17.42 19.01
N GLU A 7 1.34 17.69 18.42
CA GLU A 7 0.41 16.64 18.00
C GLU A 7 0.99 15.77 16.88
N LEU A 8 1.62 16.39 15.88
CA LEU A 8 2.31 15.67 14.81
C LEU A 8 3.46 14.81 15.36
N GLN A 9 4.25 15.32 16.31
CA GLN A 9 5.32 14.55 16.96
C GLN A 9 4.76 13.32 17.70
N LYS A 10 3.64 13.47 18.40
CA LYS A 10 2.99 12.35 19.09
C LYS A 10 2.55 11.26 18.10
N VAL A 11 1.79 11.64 17.08
CA VAL A 11 1.31 10.72 16.03
C VAL A 11 2.48 10.07 15.28
N TYR A 12 3.55 10.83 14.99
CA TYR A 12 4.75 10.29 14.37
C TYR A 12 5.38 9.18 15.21
N GLN A 13 5.56 9.40 16.51
CA GLN A 13 6.14 8.37 17.40
C GLN A 13 5.26 7.11 17.48
N GLU A 14 3.93 7.28 17.45
CA GLU A 14 2.99 6.16 17.45
C GLU A 14 3.02 5.36 16.13
N ILE A 15 3.17 6.04 14.99
CA ILE A 15 3.12 5.40 13.66
C ILE A 15 4.51 4.91 13.21
N LEU A 16 5.61 5.48 13.71
CA LEU A 16 6.97 5.19 13.26
C LEU A 16 7.30 3.68 13.22
N PRO A 17 6.97 2.86 14.23
CA PRO A 17 7.22 1.41 14.17
C PRO A 17 6.46 0.74 13.01
N ILE A 18 5.20 1.14 12.81
CA ILE A 18 4.32 0.61 11.76
C ILE A 18 4.83 1.02 10.38
N ALA A 19 5.19 2.30 10.20
CA ALA A 19 5.74 2.82 8.95
C ALA A 19 7.08 2.16 8.61
N THR A 20 7.95 1.96 9.60
CA THR A 20 9.24 1.29 9.43
C THR A 20 9.03 -0.16 8.97
N LYS A 21 8.10 -0.88 9.60
CA LYS A 21 7.73 -2.24 9.18
C LYS A 21 7.24 -2.27 7.73
N ARG A 22 6.32 -1.38 7.35
CA ARG A 22 5.81 -1.29 5.96
C ARG A 22 6.92 -0.99 4.94
N ILE A 23 7.87 -0.11 5.27
CA ILE A 23 9.02 0.18 4.39
C ILE A 23 9.88 -1.06 4.18
N ILE A 24 10.12 -1.85 5.22
CA ILE A 24 10.87 -3.10 5.11
C ILE A 24 10.11 -4.09 4.21
N GLU A 25 8.79 -4.24 4.41
CA GLU A 25 7.95 -5.10 3.57
C GLU A 25 8.03 -4.69 2.09
N PHE A 26 7.91 -3.40 1.75
CA PHE A 26 8.05 -2.92 0.37
C PHE A 26 9.41 -3.24 -0.25
N LYS A 27 10.50 -3.11 0.52
CA LYS A 27 11.84 -3.48 0.06
C LYS A 27 11.97 -4.97 -0.20
N GLU A 28 11.33 -5.80 0.62
CA GLU A 28 11.35 -7.25 0.43
C GLU A 28 10.50 -7.68 -0.76
N THR A 29 9.33 -7.06 -0.97
CA THR A 29 8.53 -7.24 -2.19
C THR A 29 9.37 -6.91 -3.43
N TRP A 30 10.03 -5.75 -3.49
CA TRP A 30 10.87 -5.39 -4.64
C TRP A 30 11.96 -6.42 -4.95
N LYS A 31 12.54 -7.06 -3.93
CA LYS A 31 13.64 -8.03 -4.11
C LYS A 31 13.16 -9.44 -4.48
N LYS A 32 11.96 -9.82 -4.05
CA LYS A 32 11.52 -11.24 -4.03
C LYS A 32 10.25 -11.51 -4.83
N ALA A 33 9.45 -10.48 -5.12
CA ALA A 33 8.19 -10.62 -5.82
C ALA A 33 8.40 -11.12 -7.24
N ASN A 34 7.52 -12.01 -7.68
CA ASN A 34 7.40 -12.39 -9.08
C ASN A 34 6.60 -11.34 -9.87
N ASP A 35 6.52 -11.52 -11.20
CA ASP A 35 5.84 -10.58 -12.08
C ASP A 35 4.35 -10.39 -11.75
N LYS A 36 3.63 -11.45 -11.33
CA LYS A 36 2.22 -11.33 -10.92
C LYS A 36 2.09 -10.46 -9.66
N GLU A 37 2.97 -10.67 -8.68
CA GLU A 37 2.99 -9.88 -7.44
C GLU A 37 3.34 -8.41 -7.69
N LEU A 38 4.31 -8.13 -8.59
CA LEU A 38 4.62 -6.76 -9.00
C LEU A 38 3.48 -6.11 -9.80
N PHE A 39 2.80 -6.90 -10.64
CA PHE A 39 1.65 -6.42 -11.40
C PHE A 39 0.46 -6.04 -10.50
N ILE A 40 0.22 -6.78 -9.41
CA ILE A 40 -0.77 -6.42 -8.38
C ILE A 40 -0.48 -5.02 -7.81
N GLU A 41 0.77 -4.73 -7.43
CA GLU A 41 1.16 -3.43 -6.87
C GLU A 41 1.04 -2.30 -7.91
N LEU A 42 1.39 -2.56 -9.17
CA LEU A 42 1.20 -1.61 -10.27
C LEU A 42 -0.29 -1.30 -10.48
N ALA A 43 -1.13 -2.34 -10.56
CA ALA A 43 -2.57 -2.19 -10.72
C ALA A 43 -3.18 -1.44 -9.53
N PHE A 44 -2.74 -1.72 -8.30
CA PHE A 44 -3.12 -0.96 -7.12
C PHE A 44 -2.77 0.53 -7.30
N CYS A 45 -1.55 0.85 -7.70
CA CYS A 45 -1.14 2.24 -7.96
C CYS A 45 -1.99 2.91 -9.03
N LEU A 46 -2.44 2.18 -10.06
CA LEU A 46 -3.31 2.71 -11.12
C LEU A 46 -4.76 2.93 -10.67
N LEU A 47 -5.25 2.16 -9.69
CA LEU A 47 -6.62 2.28 -9.16
C LEU A 47 -6.76 3.25 -7.98
N THR A 48 -5.65 3.64 -7.35
CA THR A 48 -5.64 4.59 -6.24
C THR A 48 -5.89 6.07 -6.59
N PRO A 49 -5.64 6.59 -7.82
CA PRO A 49 -6.01 7.95 -8.16
C PRO A 49 -7.49 8.19 -7.94
N GLN A 50 -7.82 9.26 -7.20
CA GLN A 50 -9.19 9.65 -6.84
C GLN A 50 -10.00 8.59 -6.05
N SER A 51 -9.33 7.55 -5.55
CA SER A 51 -9.94 6.47 -4.75
C SER A 51 -9.34 6.40 -3.34
N LYS A 52 -10.11 5.88 -2.38
CA LYS A 52 -9.53 5.50 -1.09
C LYS A 52 -8.68 4.25 -1.28
N ALA A 53 -7.46 4.23 -0.74
CA ALA A 53 -6.56 3.07 -0.79
C ALA A 53 -7.26 1.76 -0.37
N LYS A 54 -8.13 1.79 0.65
CA LYS A 54 -8.91 0.63 1.09
C LYS A 54 -9.85 0.07 0.01
N ASN A 55 -10.50 0.96 -0.75
CA ASN A 55 -11.42 0.55 -1.81
C ASN A 55 -10.65 0.04 -3.04
N ALA A 56 -9.56 0.71 -3.40
CA ALA A 56 -8.68 0.26 -4.48
C ALA A 56 -8.10 -1.12 -4.17
N TRP A 57 -7.65 -1.35 -2.94
CA TRP A 57 -7.15 -2.65 -2.49
C TRP A 57 -8.21 -3.74 -2.57
N TYR A 58 -9.43 -3.46 -2.08
CA TYR A 58 -10.54 -4.41 -2.19
C TYR A 58 -10.85 -4.80 -3.64
N ALA A 59 -10.84 -3.83 -4.57
CA ALA A 59 -11.02 -4.13 -5.99
C ALA A 59 -9.91 -5.02 -6.55
N ILE A 60 -8.65 -4.75 -6.18
CA ILE A 60 -7.50 -5.59 -6.56
C ILE A 60 -7.65 -7.02 -6.02
N GLU A 61 -8.06 -7.19 -4.76
CA GLU A 61 -8.30 -8.52 -4.19
C GLU A 61 -9.37 -9.30 -4.97
N VAL A 62 -10.48 -8.65 -5.34
CA VAL A 62 -11.53 -9.27 -6.15
C VAL A 62 -11.02 -9.68 -7.54
N LEU A 63 -10.25 -8.81 -8.20
CA LEU A 63 -9.70 -9.08 -9.54
C LEU A 63 -8.62 -10.16 -9.53
N ALA A 64 -7.75 -10.17 -8.52
CA ALA A 64 -6.71 -11.19 -8.37
C ALA A 64 -7.31 -12.56 -8.05
N ASN A 65 -8.27 -12.63 -7.11
CA ASN A 65 -8.92 -13.89 -6.72
C ASN A 65 -9.79 -14.51 -7.84
N SER A 66 -10.23 -13.69 -8.80
CA SER A 66 -10.99 -14.16 -9.98
C SER A 66 -10.11 -14.44 -11.19
N GLU A 67 -8.78 -14.31 -11.08
CA GLU A 67 -7.79 -14.37 -12.18
C GLU A 67 -8.00 -13.34 -13.31
N VAL A 68 -9.05 -12.51 -13.25
CA VAL A 68 -9.34 -11.45 -14.23
C VAL A 68 -8.20 -10.44 -14.30
N LEU A 69 -7.53 -10.19 -13.17
CA LEU A 69 -6.37 -9.30 -13.14
C LEU A 69 -5.25 -9.75 -14.09
N PHE A 70 -5.13 -11.05 -14.36
CA PHE A 70 -4.03 -11.61 -15.15
C PHE A 70 -4.45 -12.12 -16.54
N THR A 71 -5.75 -12.29 -16.77
CA THR A 71 -6.30 -12.97 -17.96
C THR A 71 -7.32 -12.15 -18.73
N GLY A 72 -7.74 -11.01 -18.17
CA GLY A 72 -8.73 -10.10 -18.75
C GLY A 72 -8.23 -9.24 -19.90
#